data_AF-A0A2N1VG20-F1
#
_entry.id   AF-A0A2N1VG20-F1
#
_cell.length_a   1.000
_cell.length_b   1.000
_cell.length_c   1.000
_cell.angle_alpha   90.00
_cell.angle_beta   90.00
_cell.angle_gamma   90.00
#
_symmetry.space_group_name_H-M   'P 1'
#
loop_
_entity.id
_entity.type
_entity.pdbx_description
1 polymer ?
#
loop_
_entity_poly.entity_id
_entity_poly.type
_entity_poly.pdbx_seq_one_letter_code
_entity_poly.pdbx_strand_id
1 'polypeptide(L)'
;MKKLFTITIAVFLIAATGCQDQNSLVQPDQQQTPEISFYSNSNSAQAANATSGNLIVRHFIRNIKVDGKVGGNVKFKFFVEDGRQLEGILKIDAGAFPGTKVFDAIFDLETLTIELTPHGNFKIPAHLDLRYMGYDLKTYFPSLNNSPKKDPVFYYFDDSGDLEEMPYANVNYNFGTNVIFFKDMRLPHFSRFGFIR
;
A
#
# COMPACT_ATOMS: atom_id res chain seq x y z
N MET A 1 -53.66 -43.97 -1.25
CA MET A 1 -52.23 -43.66 -1.04
C MET A 1 -51.92 -43.88 0.44
N LYS A 2 -50.93 -44.76 0.68
CA LYS A 2 -50.40 -45.25 1.98
C LYS A 2 -49.53 -44.13 2.59
N LYS A 3 -49.27 -43.92 3.89
CA LYS A 3 -49.54 -44.52 5.20
C LYS A 3 -49.09 -43.46 6.24
N LEU A 4 -49.72 -43.47 7.42
CA LEU A 4 -49.24 -43.10 8.78
C LEU A 4 -47.77 -42.67 8.95
N PHE A 5 -47.52 -41.67 9.82
CA PHE A 5 -46.55 -41.83 10.93
C PHE A 5 -46.80 -40.80 12.06
N THR A 6 -47.13 -41.34 13.24
CA THR A 6 -47.07 -40.74 14.58
C THR A 6 -45.81 -41.26 15.28
N ILE A 7 -45.37 -40.63 16.39
CA ILE A 7 -44.39 -41.02 17.46
C ILE A 7 -43.36 -39.87 17.61
N THR A 8 -43.31 -39.04 18.66
CA THR A 8 -43.34 -39.17 20.14
C THR A 8 -42.02 -39.67 20.76
N ILE A 9 -41.26 -38.73 21.36
CA ILE A 9 -40.41 -38.81 22.57
C ILE A 9 -39.25 -39.83 22.59
N ALA A 10 -38.02 -39.36 22.84
CA ALA A 10 -37.24 -39.74 24.04
C ALA A 10 -35.80 -39.19 24.00
N VAL A 11 -35.46 -38.53 25.10
CA VAL A 11 -34.12 -38.21 25.59
C VAL A 11 -33.26 -39.47 25.65
N PHE A 12 -32.02 -39.40 25.16
CA PHE A 12 -30.95 -40.32 25.57
C PHE A 12 -29.64 -39.57 25.76
N LEU A 13 -29.41 -39.18 27.01
CA LEU A 13 -28.10 -38.96 27.61
C LEU A 13 -27.44 -40.33 27.78
N ILE A 14 -26.35 -40.61 27.05
CA ILE A 14 -25.27 -41.49 27.53
C ILE A 14 -23.93 -40.86 27.17
N ALA A 15 -23.09 -40.88 28.19
CA ALA A 15 -21.77 -40.30 28.28
C ALA A 15 -20.68 -41.13 27.58
N ALA A 16 -19.50 -40.50 27.53
CA ALA A 16 -18.18 -41.12 27.66
C ALA A 16 -17.64 -41.96 26.50
N THR A 17 -17.05 -41.26 25.53
CA THR A 17 -15.70 -41.57 25.01
C THR A 17 -15.04 -40.19 24.81
N GLY A 18 -13.81 -39.86 25.17
CA GLY A 18 -12.64 -40.62 25.60
C GLY A 18 -11.48 -39.68 25.28
N CYS A 19 -11.25 -38.66 26.11
CA CYS A 19 -10.10 -37.78 25.98
C CYS A 19 -8.85 -38.53 26.47
N GLN A 20 -8.09 -39.11 25.55
CA GLN A 20 -6.67 -39.34 25.77
C GLN A 20 -5.94 -39.17 24.45
N ASP A 21 -5.37 -37.97 24.25
CA ASP A 21 -4.16 -37.84 23.46
C ASP A 21 -3.10 -37.11 24.30
N GLN A 22 -2.22 -37.97 24.80
CA GLN A 22 -0.82 -37.81 25.17
C GLN A 22 -0.26 -36.38 25.27
N ASN A 23 0.18 -36.05 26.49
CA ASN A 23 1.13 -34.98 26.76
C ASN A 23 2.38 -35.14 25.89
N SER A 24 2.52 -34.27 24.89
CA SER A 24 3.83 -33.87 24.38
C SER A 24 3.99 -32.38 24.68
N LEU A 25 4.57 -32.11 25.85
CA LEU A 25 5.16 -30.81 26.17
C LEU A 25 6.42 -30.67 25.30
N VAL A 26 6.22 -30.25 24.05
CA VAL A 26 7.24 -29.57 23.28
C VAL A 26 6.90 -28.09 23.33
N GLN A 27 7.77 -27.35 24.02
CA GLN A 27 7.84 -25.91 24.04
C GLN A 27 7.77 -25.36 22.60
N PRO A 28 6.79 -24.51 22.23
CA PRO A 28 6.92 -23.75 21.00
C PRO A 28 7.89 -22.62 21.27
N ASP A 29 9.18 -22.86 21.01
CA ASP A 29 10.09 -21.76 20.74
C ASP A 29 9.59 -21.07 19.45
N GLN A 30 9.01 -19.89 19.66
CA GLN A 30 8.82 -18.80 18.70
C GLN A 30 8.24 -19.19 17.33
N GLN A 31 6.92 -19.39 17.28
CA GLN A 31 6.16 -19.13 16.05
C GLN A 31 5.77 -17.65 16.00
N GLN A 32 6.40 -16.92 15.08
CA GLN A 32 5.70 -16.20 14.01
C GLN A 32 6.75 -15.58 13.07
N THR A 33 7.28 -16.39 12.15
CA THR A 33 7.67 -15.87 10.84
C THR A 33 6.43 -15.27 10.19
N PRO A 34 6.42 -13.99 9.79
CA PRO A 34 5.39 -13.50 8.89
C PRO A 34 5.52 -14.24 7.57
N GLU A 35 4.47 -14.98 7.23
CA GLU A 35 4.27 -15.56 5.92
C GLU A 35 4.13 -14.40 4.91
N ILE A 36 5.16 -14.17 4.11
CA ILE A 36 5.07 -13.22 2.99
C ILE A 36 4.32 -13.93 1.86
N SER A 37 3.02 -13.70 1.74
CA SER A 37 2.24 -14.22 0.62
C SER A 37 2.50 -13.39 -0.65
N PHE A 38 3.40 -13.85 -1.50
CA PHE A 38 3.65 -13.30 -2.84
C PHE A 38 2.71 -13.93 -3.86
N TYR A 39 1.65 -13.23 -4.26
CA TYR A 39 0.89 -13.61 -5.46
C TYR A 39 1.50 -12.92 -6.68
N SER A 40 2.48 -13.58 -7.28
CA SER A 40 3.00 -13.18 -8.59
C SER A 40 2.01 -13.62 -9.67
N ASN A 41 1.35 -12.65 -10.32
CA ASN A 41 0.91 -12.85 -11.70
C ASN A 41 2.02 -12.34 -12.63
N SER A 42 2.12 -12.91 -13.82
CA SER A 42 3.22 -12.72 -14.78
C SER A 42 3.46 -11.29 -15.29
N ASN A 43 2.71 -10.30 -14.78
CA ASN A 43 2.79 -8.88 -15.13
C ASN A 43 3.18 -7.97 -13.94
N SER A 44 3.61 -8.53 -12.82
CA SER A 44 4.03 -7.79 -11.62
C SER A 44 5.55 -7.79 -11.50
N ALA A 45 6.19 -6.63 -11.69
CA ALA A 45 7.61 -6.46 -11.44
C ALA A 45 7.87 -6.48 -9.93
N GLN A 46 8.64 -7.46 -9.47
CA GLN A 46 9.12 -7.55 -8.09
C GLN A 46 10.21 -6.52 -7.82
N ALA A 47 10.22 -5.94 -6.62
CA ALA A 47 11.29 -5.09 -6.15
C ALA A 47 11.96 -5.69 -4.91
N ALA A 48 13.28 -5.50 -4.83
CA ALA A 48 14.16 -6.08 -3.83
C ALA A 48 13.97 -5.49 -2.42
N ASN A 49 14.27 -6.33 -1.42
CA ASN A 49 14.15 -6.10 0.02
C ASN A 49 14.85 -4.82 0.54
N ALA A 50 14.19 -4.12 1.47
CA ALA A 50 14.79 -3.07 2.30
C ALA A 50 15.49 -3.69 3.52
N THR A 51 16.76 -3.33 3.74
CA THR A 51 17.56 -3.76 4.90
C THR A 51 17.15 -2.95 6.14
N SER A 52 16.89 -3.65 7.25
CA SER A 52 16.53 -3.09 8.57
C SER A 52 17.76 -2.50 9.29
N GLY A 53 17.59 -1.30 9.86
CA GLY A 53 18.55 -0.65 10.75
C GLY A 53 18.47 0.89 10.67
N ASN A 54 18.06 1.52 11.78
CA ASN A 54 17.71 2.95 11.93
C ASN A 54 16.25 3.26 11.55
N LEU A 55 15.67 4.36 12.07
CA LEU A 55 14.35 4.85 11.64
C LEU A 55 14.44 5.19 10.15
N ILE A 56 14.28 4.18 9.29
CA ILE A 56 14.43 4.33 7.85
C ILE A 56 13.20 5.08 7.37
N VAL A 57 13.32 6.40 7.40
CA VAL A 57 12.39 7.36 6.82
C VAL A 57 12.26 7.13 5.31
N ARG A 58 13.34 6.67 4.66
CA ARG A 58 13.43 6.48 3.21
C ARG A 58 13.36 5.02 2.79
N HIS A 59 12.27 4.64 2.15
CA HIS A 59 12.10 3.31 1.59
C HIS A 59 12.42 3.28 0.10
N PHE A 60 13.07 2.20 -0.33
CA PHE A 60 13.51 2.03 -1.72
C PHE A 60 12.85 0.80 -2.33
N ILE A 61 12.26 0.98 -3.50
CA ILE A 61 11.78 -0.07 -4.38
C ILE A 61 12.68 -0.04 -5.61
N ARG A 62 13.63 -0.97 -5.71
CA ARG A 62 14.67 -0.93 -6.75
C ARG A 62 14.37 -1.83 -7.94
N ASN A 63 14.91 -1.45 -9.10
CA ASN A 63 14.91 -2.23 -10.34
C ASN A 63 13.51 -2.63 -10.84
N ILE A 64 12.54 -1.73 -10.68
CA ILE A 64 11.19 -1.90 -11.21
C ILE A 64 11.27 -1.92 -12.74
N LYS A 65 10.97 -3.06 -13.35
CA LYS A 65 11.03 -3.26 -14.80
C LYS A 65 9.64 -3.31 -15.41
N VAL A 66 9.31 -2.34 -16.27
CA VAL A 66 7.99 -2.25 -16.92
C VAL A 66 8.16 -2.09 -18.43
N ASP A 67 7.47 -2.93 -19.20
CA ASP A 67 7.28 -2.71 -20.64
C ASP A 67 6.16 -1.67 -20.83
N GLY A 68 6.53 -0.48 -21.32
CA GLY A 68 5.60 0.61 -21.49
C GLY A 68 4.55 0.37 -22.57
N LYS A 69 4.72 -0.63 -23.44
CA LYS A 69 3.66 -1.05 -24.37
C LYS A 69 2.55 -1.83 -23.66
N VAL A 70 2.90 -2.59 -22.63
CA VAL A 70 1.98 -3.45 -21.89
C VAL A 70 1.41 -2.73 -20.66
N GLY A 71 2.21 -1.85 -20.05
CA GLY A 71 1.89 -1.23 -18.78
C GLY A 71 2.12 -2.17 -17.60
N GLY A 72 1.60 -1.81 -16.43
CA GLY A 72 1.72 -2.61 -15.22
C GLY A 72 1.32 -1.87 -13.96
N ASN A 73 1.29 -2.61 -12.85
CA ASN A 73 1.04 -2.05 -11.53
C ASN A 73 2.18 -2.42 -10.58
N VAL A 74 2.64 -1.46 -9.81
CA VAL A 74 3.61 -1.65 -8.73
C VAL A 74 2.87 -1.38 -7.43
N LYS A 75 2.67 -2.43 -6.62
CA LYS A 75 2.04 -2.32 -5.31
C LYS A 75 3.11 -2.27 -4.23
N PHE A 76 2.90 -1.45 -3.22
CA PHE A 76 3.85 -1.32 -2.12
C PHE A 76 3.14 -1.08 -0.79
N LYS A 77 3.82 -1.50 0.27
CA LYS A 77 3.39 -1.34 1.64
C LYS A 77 4.61 -1.19 2.54
N PHE A 78 4.67 -0.10 3.29
CA PHE A 78 5.74 0.21 4.22
C PHE A 78 5.19 0.40 5.62
N PHE A 79 5.97 -0.05 6.60
CA PHE A 79 5.69 0.12 8.01
C PHE A 79 6.88 0.82 8.65
N VAL A 80 6.59 1.80 9.48
CA VAL A 80 7.58 2.52 10.30
C VAL A 80 7.43 2.03 11.74
N GLU A 81 8.54 1.99 12.49
CA GLU A 81 8.56 1.48 13.86
C GLU A 81 7.61 2.25 14.81
N ASP A 82 7.32 3.52 14.51
CA ASP A 82 6.39 4.36 15.27
C ASP A 82 4.90 4.08 14.98
N GLY A 83 4.60 3.03 14.21
CA GLY A 83 3.24 2.60 13.87
C GLY A 83 2.67 3.30 12.63
N ARG A 84 3.40 4.20 11.98
CA ARG A 84 2.99 4.77 10.70
C ARG A 84 3.08 3.75 9.58
N GLN A 85 2.20 3.90 8.60
CA GLN A 85 2.11 3.01 7.46
C GLN A 85 1.82 3.79 6.17
N LEU A 86 2.47 3.39 5.07
CA LEU A 86 2.16 3.83 3.72
C LEU A 86 1.79 2.61 2.86
N GLU A 87 0.63 2.64 2.22
CA GLU A 87 0.25 1.70 1.16
C GLU A 87 0.07 2.46 -0.16
N GLY A 88 0.35 1.83 -1.29
CA GLY A 88 0.02 2.44 -2.56
C GLY A 88 0.14 1.54 -3.77
N ILE A 89 -0.35 2.08 -4.89
CA ILE A 89 -0.33 1.45 -6.20
C ILE A 89 0.12 2.50 -7.22
N LEU A 90 1.26 2.26 -7.86
CA LEU A 90 1.67 2.99 -9.06
C LEU A 90 1.20 2.18 -10.28
N LYS A 91 0.25 2.74 -11.03
CA LYS A 91 -0.30 2.18 -12.26
C LYS A 91 0.29 2.91 -13.47
N ILE A 92 0.89 2.12 -14.36
CA ILE A 92 1.42 2.58 -15.65
C ILE A 92 0.53 1.99 -16.73
N ASP A 93 -0.15 2.84 -17.49
CA ASP A 93 -1.04 2.40 -18.56
C ASP A 93 -0.27 1.89 -19.79
N ALA A 94 -0.91 0.99 -20.53
CA ALA A 94 -0.38 0.49 -21.79
C ALA A 94 -0.17 1.66 -22.78
N GLY A 95 1.02 1.73 -23.37
CA GLY A 95 1.43 2.82 -24.26
C GLY A 95 2.06 4.02 -23.57
N ALA A 96 2.23 4.00 -22.24
CA ALA A 96 2.79 5.13 -21.49
C ALA A 96 4.22 5.51 -21.89
N PHE A 97 5.02 4.58 -22.44
CA PHE A 97 6.32 4.89 -23.05
C PHE A 97 6.77 3.75 -23.99
N PRO A 98 7.71 3.99 -24.92
CA PRO A 98 8.22 2.93 -25.78
C PRO A 98 9.20 2.00 -25.04
N GLY A 99 9.11 0.71 -25.35
CA GLY A 99 10.06 -0.31 -24.87
C GLY A 99 9.97 -0.56 -23.37
N THR A 100 11.02 -1.17 -22.82
CA THR A 100 11.12 -1.48 -21.39
C THR A 100 11.93 -0.42 -20.67
N LYS A 101 11.42 0.09 -19.55
CA LYS A 101 12.17 0.93 -18.60
C LYS A 101 12.46 0.15 -17.32
N VAL A 102 13.62 0.43 -16.75
CA VAL A 102 13.99 0.01 -15.39
C VAL A 102 14.13 1.28 -14.56
N PHE A 103 13.44 1.35 -13.43
CA PHE A 103 13.45 2.51 -12.55
C PHE A 103 13.37 2.10 -11.08
N ASP A 104 13.78 3.01 -10.20
CA ASP A 104 13.64 2.93 -8.76
C ASP A 104 12.52 3.88 -8.30
N ALA A 105 11.80 3.50 -7.24
CA ALA A 105 10.91 4.40 -6.51
C ALA A 105 11.43 4.58 -5.09
N ILE A 106 11.65 5.84 -4.69
CA ILE A 106 12.20 6.23 -3.39
C ILE A 106 11.10 6.99 -2.65
N PHE A 107 10.67 6.48 -1.51
CA PHE A 107 9.64 7.09 -0.68
C PHE A 107 10.28 7.66 0.58
N ASP A 108 10.10 8.95 0.84
CA ASP A 108 10.54 9.60 2.07
C ASP A 108 9.30 9.89 2.92
N LEU A 109 9.10 9.09 3.96
CA LEU A 109 7.93 9.13 4.83
C LEU A 109 7.97 10.28 5.84
N GLU A 110 9.12 10.93 6.01
CA GLU A 110 9.28 12.12 6.83
C GLU A 110 9.02 13.37 6.02
N THR A 111 9.10 13.37 4.69
CA THR A 111 8.72 14.52 3.85
C THR A 111 7.44 14.26 3.05
N LEU A 112 6.90 13.03 3.09
CA LEU A 112 5.81 12.55 2.24
C LEU A 112 6.10 12.75 0.74
N THR A 113 7.35 12.48 0.35
CA THR A 113 7.78 12.58 -1.05
C THR A 113 7.98 11.20 -1.65
N ILE A 114 7.75 11.10 -2.96
CA ILE A 114 8.09 9.97 -3.81
C ILE A 114 8.99 10.47 -4.93
N GLU A 115 10.07 9.76 -5.22
CA GLU A 115 10.94 10.03 -6.36
C GLU A 115 11.04 8.81 -7.25
N LEU A 116 10.81 8.99 -8.55
CA LEU A 116 10.97 7.97 -9.57
C LEU A 116 12.24 8.25 -10.39
N THR A 117 13.20 7.33 -10.38
CA THR A 117 14.54 7.53 -10.98
C THR A 117 14.91 6.36 -11.91
N PRO A 118 15.57 6.58 -13.06
CA PRO A 118 16.01 7.86 -13.58
C PRO A 118 14.84 8.72 -14.07
N HIS A 119 15.04 10.03 -14.11
CA HIS A 119 13.99 10.96 -14.52
C HIS A 119 13.66 10.83 -16.02
N GLY A 120 12.44 11.22 -16.41
CA GLY A 120 12.03 11.26 -17.81
C GLY A 120 10.52 11.25 -18.01
N ASN A 121 10.03 11.36 -19.24
CA ASN A 121 8.60 11.60 -19.48
C ASN A 121 7.77 10.32 -19.67
N PHE A 122 6.49 10.41 -19.31
CA PHE A 122 5.44 9.52 -19.79
C PHE A 122 4.69 10.17 -20.97
N LYS A 123 4.28 9.37 -21.95
CA LYS A 123 3.33 9.77 -23.01
C LYS A 123 1.89 9.80 -22.50
N ILE A 124 1.58 8.88 -21.58
CA ILE A 124 0.30 8.79 -20.86
C ILE A 124 0.68 8.85 -19.38
N PRO A 125 0.23 9.86 -18.61
CA PRO A 125 0.59 9.99 -17.20
C PRO A 125 0.39 8.69 -16.42
N ALA A 126 1.32 8.38 -15.52
CA ALA A 126 1.10 7.30 -14.57
C ALA A 126 0.11 7.73 -13.50
N HIS A 127 -0.54 6.76 -12.86
CA HIS A 127 -1.54 6.98 -11.83
C HIS A 127 -1.02 6.45 -10.50
N LEU A 128 -1.11 7.25 -9.46
CA LEU A 128 -0.64 6.90 -8.13
C LEU A 128 -1.78 6.99 -7.11
N ASP A 129 -2.04 5.87 -6.45
CA ASP A 129 -2.91 5.80 -5.28
C ASP A 129 -2.01 5.68 -4.04
N LEU A 130 -2.26 6.51 -3.01
CA LEU A 130 -1.53 6.47 -1.74
C LEU A 130 -2.48 6.47 -0.56
N ARG A 131 -2.18 5.64 0.44
CA ARG A 131 -2.87 5.59 1.72
C ARG A 131 -1.86 5.74 2.85
N TYR A 132 -1.98 6.82 3.61
CA TYR A 132 -1.20 7.07 4.81
C TYR A 132 -2.05 6.74 6.04
N MET A 133 -1.46 6.01 7.00
CA MET A 133 -2.11 5.63 8.26
C MET A 133 -1.17 5.91 9.45
N GLY A 134 -1.73 6.32 10.57
CA GLY A 134 -0.97 6.61 11.79
C GLY A 134 -0.25 7.96 11.77
N TYR A 135 -0.44 8.77 10.72
CA TYR A 135 0.08 10.12 10.64
C TYR A 135 -0.88 11.08 11.34
N ASP A 136 -0.37 11.98 12.19
CA ASP A 136 -1.19 13.10 12.66
C ASP A 136 -1.54 13.98 11.46
N LEU A 137 -2.79 13.87 11.00
CA LEU A 137 -3.25 14.55 9.80
C LEU A 137 -3.18 16.08 9.96
N LYS A 138 -3.25 16.60 11.19
CA LYS A 138 -3.14 18.04 11.45
C LYS A 138 -1.72 18.54 11.24
N THR A 139 -0.72 17.73 11.58
CA THR A 139 0.70 18.08 11.44
C THR A 139 1.18 17.85 10.01
N TYR A 140 0.79 16.73 9.40
CA TYR A 140 1.30 16.31 8.10
C TYR A 140 0.51 16.89 6.91
N PHE A 141 -0.74 17.31 7.14
CA PHE A 141 -1.60 17.92 6.12
C PHE A 141 -2.31 19.17 6.70
N PRO A 142 -1.56 20.23 7.04
CA PRO A 142 -2.09 21.36 7.78
C PRO A 142 -3.16 22.17 7.03
N SER A 143 -3.25 22.03 5.70
CA SER A 143 -4.36 22.57 4.91
C SER A 143 -5.73 22.10 5.43
N LEU A 144 -5.79 20.89 6.01
CA LEU A 144 -7.01 20.32 6.59
C LEU A 144 -7.46 21.01 7.89
N ASN A 145 -6.56 21.74 8.59
CA ASN A 145 -6.88 22.41 9.86
C ASN A 145 -7.56 23.77 9.65
N ASN A 146 -7.09 24.54 8.66
CA ASN A 146 -7.44 25.95 8.50
C ASN A 146 -8.72 26.15 7.67
N SER A 147 -9.16 25.11 6.96
CA SER A 147 -10.49 25.00 6.40
C SER A 147 -10.73 23.55 6.01
N PRO A 148 -11.73 22.84 6.59
CA PRO A 148 -12.05 21.46 6.20
C PRO A 148 -12.53 21.32 4.75
N LYS A 149 -12.55 22.42 3.99
CA LYS A 149 -12.90 22.48 2.56
C LYS A 149 -11.68 22.58 1.63
N LYS A 150 -10.45 22.71 2.15
CA LYS A 150 -9.25 22.76 1.30
C LYS A 150 -8.49 21.45 1.43
N ASP A 151 -8.63 20.63 0.39
CA ASP A 151 -7.89 19.38 0.27
C ASP A 151 -6.38 19.63 0.16
N PRO A 152 -5.52 18.68 0.60
CA PRO A 152 -4.08 18.81 0.46
C PRO A 152 -3.69 18.82 -1.01
N VAL A 153 -2.69 19.62 -1.36
CA VAL A 153 -2.22 19.74 -2.74
C VAL A 153 -0.98 18.88 -2.93
N PHE A 154 -0.98 18.08 -3.99
CA PHE A 154 0.14 17.24 -4.38
C PHE A 154 0.94 17.96 -5.46
N TYR A 155 2.25 18.02 -5.31
CA TYR A 155 3.14 18.81 -6.17
C TYR A 155 4.16 17.93 -6.87
N TYR A 156 4.55 18.36 -8.08
CA TYR A 156 5.84 18.07 -8.68
C TYR A 156 6.87 19.09 -8.18
N PHE A 157 8.05 18.61 -7.79
CA PHE A 157 9.22 19.43 -7.48
C PHE A 157 10.18 19.37 -8.65
N ASP A 158 10.31 20.47 -9.40
CA ASP A 158 11.27 20.53 -10.49
C ASP A 158 12.71 20.74 -9.98
N ASP A 159 13.68 20.59 -10.87
CA ASP A 159 15.11 20.75 -10.53
C ASP A 159 15.48 22.21 -10.19
N SER A 160 14.65 23.18 -10.58
CA SER A 160 14.82 24.61 -10.30
C SER A 160 14.28 24.99 -8.90
N GLY A 161 13.47 24.12 -8.29
CA GLY A 161 12.75 24.37 -7.04
C GLY A 161 11.34 24.94 -7.24
N ASP A 162 10.88 25.08 -8.48
CA ASP A 162 9.51 25.45 -8.80
C ASP A 162 8.56 24.28 -8.53
N LEU A 163 7.30 24.65 -8.24
CA LEU A 163 6.26 23.72 -7.83
C LEU A 163 5.12 23.73 -8.84
N GLU A 164 4.77 22.55 -9.34
CA GLU A 164 3.61 22.37 -10.22
C GLU A 164 2.56 21.50 -9.52
N GLU A 165 1.32 21.97 -9.48
CA GLU A 165 0.21 21.23 -8.87
C GLU A 165 -0.17 20.01 -9.73
N MET A 166 -0.14 18.83 -9.12
CA MET A 166 -0.52 17.58 -9.75
C MET A 166 -1.99 17.25 -9.46
N PRO A 167 -2.79 16.95 -10.51
CA PRO A 167 -4.19 16.64 -10.32
C PRO A 167 -4.35 15.23 -9.70
N TYR A 168 -5.40 15.07 -8.91
CA TYR A 168 -5.89 13.78 -8.43
C TYR A 168 -7.41 13.72 -8.50
N ALA A 169 -7.99 12.53 -8.57
CA ALA A 169 -9.44 12.38 -8.72
C ALA A 169 -10.19 12.63 -7.40
N ASN A 170 -9.64 12.15 -6.29
CA ASN A 170 -10.30 12.24 -5.00
C ASN A 170 -9.31 12.09 -3.83
N VAL A 171 -9.61 12.76 -2.72
CA VAL A 171 -9.00 12.51 -1.41
C VAL A 171 -10.08 12.21 -0.38
N ASN A 172 -9.83 11.21 0.48
CA ASN A 172 -10.66 10.93 1.66
C ASN A 172 -9.77 10.88 2.89
N TYR A 173 -10.25 11.42 4.01
CA TYR A 173 -9.53 11.36 5.27
C TYR A 173 -10.46 11.18 6.46
N ASN A 174 -9.92 10.63 7.54
CA ASN A 174 -10.62 10.42 8.81
C ASN A 174 -9.67 10.75 9.97
N PHE A 175 -9.93 11.87 10.64
CA PHE A 175 -9.15 12.31 11.81
C PHE A 175 -9.24 11.37 13.02
N GLY A 176 -10.34 10.64 13.18
CA GLY A 176 -10.50 9.69 14.30
C GLY A 176 -9.60 8.45 14.17
N THR A 177 -9.23 8.08 12.94
CA THR A 177 -8.35 6.93 12.65
C THR A 177 -6.99 7.34 12.11
N ASN A 178 -6.73 8.63 11.91
CA ASN A 178 -5.51 9.17 11.29
C ASN A 178 -5.17 8.48 9.96
N VAL A 179 -6.19 8.33 9.11
CA VAL A 179 -6.07 7.76 7.77
C VAL A 179 -6.38 8.82 6.72
N ILE A 180 -5.54 8.94 5.71
CA ILE A 180 -5.81 9.71 4.50
C ILE A 180 -5.47 8.88 3.27
N PHE A 181 -6.33 8.95 2.26
CA PHE A 181 -6.24 8.22 1.01
C PHE A 181 -6.38 9.19 -0.16
N PHE A 182 -5.37 9.20 -1.03
CA PHE A 182 -5.35 9.93 -2.29
C PHE A 182 -5.52 8.93 -3.43
N LYS A 183 -6.42 9.26 -4.36
CA LYS A 183 -6.74 8.42 -5.51
C LYS A 183 -6.41 9.15 -6.80
N ASP A 184 -5.79 8.43 -7.73
CA ASP A 184 -5.55 8.86 -9.12
C ASP A 184 -4.65 10.11 -9.24
N MET A 185 -3.62 10.24 -8.39
CA MET A 185 -2.61 11.29 -8.60
C MET A 185 -1.90 11.05 -9.92
N ARG A 186 -1.91 12.04 -10.82
CA ARG A 186 -1.38 11.89 -12.17
C ARG A 186 0.06 12.37 -12.25
N LEU A 187 0.95 11.47 -12.64
CA LEU A 187 2.39 11.73 -12.75
C LEU A 187 2.77 11.83 -14.24
N PRO A 188 3.02 13.04 -14.77
CA PRO A 188 3.36 13.21 -16.18
C PRO A 188 4.78 12.74 -16.52
N HIS A 189 5.65 12.59 -15.53
CA HIS A 189 7.04 12.16 -15.69
C HIS A 189 7.52 11.34 -14.48
N PHE A 190 8.62 10.61 -14.67
CA PHE A 190 9.46 10.06 -13.62
C PHE A 190 10.25 11.24 -13.02
N SER A 191 9.84 11.74 -11.85
CA SER A 191 10.53 12.79 -11.10
C SER A 191 10.18 12.69 -9.61
N ARG A 192 10.43 13.76 -8.85
CA ARG A 192 10.05 13.89 -7.44
C ARG A 192 8.70 14.57 -7.26
N PHE A 193 7.84 13.98 -6.45
CA PHE A 193 6.51 14.48 -6.12
C PHE A 193 6.26 14.39 -4.62
N GLY A 194 5.26 15.11 -4.10
CA GLY A 194 4.95 15.08 -2.66
C GLY A 194 4.02 16.19 -2.21
N PHE A 195 3.93 16.35 -0.89
CA PHE A 195 3.08 17.35 -0.24
C PHE A 195 3.92 18.43 0.43
N ILE A 196 3.39 19.65 0.50
CA ILE A 196 3.97 20.74 1.29
C ILE A 196 3.28 20.78 2.66
N ARG A 197 4.05 21.09 3.69
CA ARG A 197 3.60 21.21 5.08
C ARG A 197 3.68 22.65 5.55
#